data_AF-A0A7S3SFX0-F1
#
_entry.id   AF-A0A7S3SFX0-F1
#
_cell.length_a   1.000
_cell.length_b   1.000
_cell.length_c   1.000
_cell.angle_alpha   90.00
_cell.angle_beta   90.00
_cell.angle_gamma   90.00
#
_symmetry.space_group_name_H-M   'P 1'
#
loop_
_entity.id
_entity.type
_entity.pdbx_description
1 polymer ?
#
loop_
_entity_poly.entity_id
_entity_poly.type
_entity_poly.pdbx_seq_one_letter_code
_entity_poly.pdbx_strand_id
1 'polypeptide(L)'
;HANYVIQKIVEVMPSSQIFFVAEELVGTAAAAACHRYGCRILCRIFEHSPRDAPATAALSEEILAEAAKLSRHSFAHHVVESVLEHGLPHQRERVAAALQQDLARGARNRNASHVIETALKYCSVNAQ
;
A
#
# COMPACT_ATOMS: atom_id res chain seq x y z
N HIS A 1 4.72 -14.24 -16.72
CA HIS A 1 5.79 -15.00 -16.03
C HIS A 1 6.82 -14.11 -15.34
N ALA A 2 7.28 -13.01 -15.93
CA ALA A 2 8.25 -12.10 -15.30
C ALA A 2 7.84 -11.54 -13.92
N ASN A 3 6.53 -11.29 -13.67
CA ASN A 3 6.08 -10.75 -12.38
C ASN A 3 6.42 -11.64 -11.17
N TYR A 4 6.54 -12.96 -11.35
CA TYR A 4 6.93 -13.87 -10.27
C TYR A 4 8.42 -13.73 -9.94
N VAL A 5 9.25 -13.49 -10.96
CA VAL A 5 10.69 -13.26 -10.78
C VAL A 5 10.91 -11.96 -10.02
N ILE A 6 10.23 -10.88 -10.42
CA ILE A 6 10.32 -9.59 -9.71
C ILE A 6 9.84 -9.73 -8.26
N GLN A 7 8.68 -10.35 -8.02
CA GLN A 7 8.21 -10.59 -6.65
C GLN A 7 9.21 -11.41 -5.83
N LYS A 8 9.80 -12.46 -6.40
CA LYS A 8 10.74 -13.30 -5.67
C LYS A 8 12.03 -12.59 -5.34
N ILE A 9 12.54 -11.78 -6.27
CA ILE A 9 13.72 -10.93 -6.05
C ILE A 9 13.45 -9.93 -4.93
N VAL A 10 12.29 -9.25 -4.93
CA VAL A 10 11.93 -8.31 -3.85
C VAL A 10 11.81 -9.00 -2.49
N GLU A 11 11.34 -10.24 -2.44
CA GLU A 11 11.17 -11.00 -1.19
C GLU A 11 12.50 -11.49 -0.59
N VAL A 12 13.45 -11.94 -1.42
CA VAL A 12 14.63 -12.70 -0.92
C VAL A 12 15.96 -11.97 -1.04
N MET A 13 16.06 -10.94 -1.88
CA MET A 13 17.31 -10.22 -2.06
C MET A 13 17.44 -9.08 -1.05
N PRO A 14 18.68 -8.71 -0.64
CA PRO A 14 18.89 -7.57 0.23
C PRO A 14 18.30 -6.30 -0.38
N SER A 15 17.67 -5.45 0.44
CA SER A 15 17.02 -4.21 -0.01
C SER A 15 17.97 -3.30 -0.81
N SER A 16 19.27 -3.34 -0.50
CA SER A 16 20.32 -2.60 -1.23
C SER A 16 20.53 -3.05 -2.69
N GLN A 17 20.06 -4.23 -3.09
CA GLN A 17 20.18 -4.75 -4.46
C GLN A 17 18.89 -4.61 -5.27
N ILE A 18 17.76 -4.34 -4.60
CA ILE A 18 16.42 -4.27 -5.21
C ILE A 18 15.79 -2.89 -5.17
N PHE A 19 16.50 -1.89 -4.62
CA PHE A 19 15.98 -0.52 -4.50
C PHE A 19 15.54 0.08 -5.84
N PHE A 20 16.21 -0.29 -6.94
CA PHE A 20 15.88 0.15 -8.29
C PHE A 20 14.43 -0.20 -8.68
N VAL A 21 13.87 -1.32 -8.19
CA VAL A 21 12.49 -1.72 -8.49
C VAL A 21 11.51 -0.70 -7.91
N ALA A 22 11.81 -0.18 -6.72
CA ALA A 22 11.00 0.88 -6.12
C ALA A 22 11.17 2.20 -6.87
N GLU A 23 12.40 2.56 -7.25
CA GLU A 23 12.69 3.78 -8.01
C GLU A 23 11.95 3.83 -9.36
N GLU A 24 11.95 2.73 -10.11
CA GLU A 24 11.25 2.63 -11.41
C GLU A 24 9.73 2.77 -11.29
N LEU A 25 9.16 2.52 -10.11
CA LEU A 25 7.72 2.65 -9.87
C LEU A 25 7.33 4.05 -9.38
N VAL A 26 8.28 4.90 -8.98
CA VAL A 26 8.01 6.27 -8.54
C VAL A 26 7.39 7.07 -9.70
N GLY A 27 6.35 7.83 -9.39
CA GLY A 27 5.52 8.56 -10.34
C GLY A 27 4.42 7.71 -11.00
N THR A 28 4.39 6.40 -10.76
CA THR A 28 3.41 5.48 -11.34
C THR A 28 2.76 4.55 -10.32
N ALA A 29 2.94 4.77 -9.01
CA ALA A 29 2.55 3.84 -7.97
C ALA A 29 1.03 3.57 -7.98
N ALA A 30 0.20 4.61 -8.15
CA ALA A 30 -1.26 4.46 -8.22
C ALA A 30 -1.70 3.61 -9.42
N ALA A 31 -1.07 3.80 -10.58
CA ALA A 31 -1.32 3.01 -11.78
C ALA A 31 -0.88 1.55 -11.59
N ALA A 32 0.31 1.35 -11.02
CA ALA A 32 0.82 0.03 -10.70
C ALA A 32 -0.06 -0.70 -9.68
N ALA A 33 -0.59 -0.02 -8.66
CA ALA A 33 -1.52 -0.58 -7.68
C ALA A 33 -2.85 -1.02 -8.32
N CYS A 34 -3.29 -0.34 -9.38
CA CYS A 34 -4.47 -0.74 -10.13
C CYS A 34 -4.21 -1.88 -11.14
N HIS A 35 -2.97 -2.30 -11.31
CA HIS A 35 -2.61 -3.37 -12.24
C HIS A 35 -2.52 -4.73 -11.52
N ARG A 36 -3.09 -5.79 -12.12
CA ARG A 36 -3.17 -7.14 -11.53
C ARG A 36 -1.84 -7.77 -11.08
N TYR A 37 -0.72 -7.33 -11.69
CA TYR A 37 0.62 -7.76 -11.32
C TYR A 37 1.40 -6.67 -10.58
N GLY A 38 1.10 -5.40 -10.88
CA GLY A 38 1.79 -4.26 -10.26
C GLY A 38 1.46 -4.15 -8.77
N CYS A 39 0.20 -4.42 -8.39
CA CYS A 39 -0.20 -4.44 -6.99
C CYS A 39 0.63 -5.44 -6.17
N ARG A 40 0.93 -6.62 -6.73
CA ARG A 40 1.74 -7.64 -6.07
C ARG A 40 3.16 -7.17 -5.84
N ILE A 41 3.76 -6.47 -6.80
CA ILE A 41 5.11 -5.92 -6.66
C ILE A 41 5.14 -4.84 -5.57
N LEU A 42 4.16 -3.94 -5.56
CA LEU A 42 4.05 -2.90 -4.51
C LEU A 42 3.84 -3.49 -3.12
N CYS A 43 2.98 -4.51 -2.96
CA CYS A 43 2.83 -5.22 -1.69
C CYS A 43 4.18 -5.76 -1.21
N ARG A 44 4.94 -6.45 -2.07
CA ARG A 44 6.27 -6.96 -1.72
C ARG A 44 7.26 -5.86 -1.34
N ILE A 45 7.23 -4.72 -2.03
CA ILE A 45 8.08 -3.58 -1.68
C ILE A 45 7.75 -3.07 -0.26
N PHE A 46 6.47 -2.89 0.06
CA PHE A 46 6.08 -2.43 1.40
C PHE A 46 6.32 -3.47 2.51
N GLU A 47 6.24 -4.76 2.20
CA GLU A 47 6.56 -5.86 3.11
C GLU A 47 8.07 -5.92 3.46
N HIS A 48 8.95 -5.72 2.48
CA HIS A 48 10.37 -6.09 2.59
C HIS A 48 11.38 -4.94 2.49
N SER A 49 10.99 -3.77 2.00
CA SER A 49 11.89 -2.61 1.92
C SER A 49 11.85 -1.77 3.19
N PRO A 50 12.96 -1.11 3.56
CA PRO A 50 12.95 -0.09 4.61
C PRO A 50 11.92 0.99 4.28
N ARG A 51 11.03 1.27 5.24
CA ARG A 51 9.86 2.16 5.06
C ARG A 51 10.28 3.62 4.87
N ASP A 52 11.42 3.98 5.46
CA ASP A 52 12.08 5.28 5.43
C ASP A 52 13.01 5.46 4.23
N ALA A 53 13.24 4.42 3.41
CA ALA A 53 13.98 4.57 2.17
C ALA A 53 13.26 5.56 1.23
N PRO A 54 13.98 6.49 0.58
CA PRO A 54 13.37 7.57 -0.20
C PRO A 54 12.34 7.10 -1.24
N ALA A 55 12.66 6.03 -1.99
CA ALA A 55 11.75 5.47 -2.99
C ALA A 55 10.50 4.84 -2.35
N THR A 56 10.65 4.02 -1.29
CA THR A 56 9.52 3.43 -0.56
C THR A 56 8.59 4.48 0.03
N ALA A 57 9.17 5.55 0.59
CA ALA A 57 8.42 6.68 1.11
C ALA A 57 7.65 7.40 -0.01
N ALA A 58 8.29 7.69 -1.14
CA ALA A 58 7.64 8.32 -2.30
C ALA A 58 6.47 7.48 -2.85
N LEU A 59 6.67 6.17 -3.01
CA LEU A 59 5.61 5.25 -3.42
C LEU A 59 4.44 5.27 -2.43
N SER A 60 4.72 5.29 -1.12
CA SER A 60 3.68 5.38 -0.09
C SER A 60 2.90 6.68 -0.21
N GLU A 61 3.57 7.81 -0.42
CA GLU A 61 2.92 9.11 -0.60
C GLU A 61 1.96 9.15 -1.80
N GLU A 62 2.36 8.55 -2.92
CA GLU A 62 1.48 8.42 -4.09
C GLU A 62 0.23 7.58 -3.80
N ILE A 63 0.38 6.47 -3.05
CA ILE A 63 -0.76 5.65 -2.63
C ILE A 63 -1.67 6.45 -1.67
N LEU A 64 -1.08 7.20 -0.73
CA LEU A 64 -1.83 7.99 0.24
C LEU A 64 -2.63 9.13 -0.41
N ALA A 65 -2.13 9.72 -1.50
CA ALA A 65 -2.82 10.77 -2.24
C ALA A 65 -4.18 10.33 -2.80
N GLU A 66 -4.35 9.02 -3.09
CA GLU A 66 -5.58 8.46 -3.64
C GLU A 66 -6.18 7.34 -2.77
N ALA A 67 -5.81 7.24 -1.49
CA ALA A 67 -6.11 6.09 -0.63
C ALA A 67 -7.60 5.68 -0.61
N ALA A 68 -8.52 6.63 -0.49
CA ALA A 68 -9.96 6.35 -0.48
C ALA A 68 -10.46 5.72 -1.79
N LYS A 69 -9.94 6.20 -2.93
CA LYS A 69 -10.27 5.66 -4.27
C LYS A 69 -9.65 4.27 -4.45
N LEU A 70 -8.37 4.13 -4.12
CA LEU A 70 -7.63 2.87 -4.26
C LEU A 70 -8.20 1.75 -3.37
N SER A 71 -8.69 2.10 -2.18
CA SER A 71 -9.31 1.14 -1.25
C SER A 71 -10.53 0.42 -1.82
N ARG A 72 -11.24 1.03 -2.77
CA ARG A 72 -12.41 0.41 -3.42
C ARG A 72 -12.04 -0.41 -4.66
N HIS A 73 -10.80 -0.31 -5.14
CA HIS A 73 -10.38 -0.92 -6.39
C HIS A 73 -10.07 -2.43 -6.21
N SER A 74 -10.39 -3.23 -7.23
CA SER A 74 -10.29 -4.71 -7.19
C SER A 74 -8.87 -5.24 -6.98
N PHE A 75 -7.83 -4.44 -7.25
CA PHE A 75 -6.43 -4.82 -7.01
C PHE A 75 -5.72 -3.90 -6.01
N ALA A 76 -6.06 -2.61 -6.00
CA ALA A 76 -5.28 -1.62 -5.26
C ALA A 76 -5.58 -1.64 -3.76
N HIS A 77 -6.73 -2.21 -3.35
CA HIS A 77 -7.05 -2.36 -1.93
C HIS A 77 -5.98 -3.15 -1.18
N HIS A 78 -5.41 -4.20 -1.77
CA HIS A 78 -4.30 -4.96 -1.18
C HIS A 78 -3.05 -4.11 -0.93
N VAL A 79 -2.78 -3.13 -1.80
CA VAL A 79 -1.66 -2.21 -1.63
C VAL A 79 -1.93 -1.27 -0.46
N VAL A 80 -3.17 -0.78 -0.33
CA VAL A 80 -3.57 0.06 0.82
C VAL A 80 -3.51 -0.75 2.13
N GLU A 81 -3.95 -2.01 2.13
CA GLU A 81 -3.78 -2.93 3.27
C GLU A 81 -2.30 -3.11 3.63
N SER A 82 -1.42 -3.30 2.63
CA SER A 82 0.02 -3.40 2.87
C SER A 82 0.60 -2.14 3.53
N VAL A 83 0.13 -0.94 3.15
CA VAL A 83 0.51 0.31 3.81
C VAL A 83 -0.01 0.37 5.25
N LEU A 84 -1.20 -0.17 5.55
CA LEU A 84 -1.70 -0.25 6.91
C LEU A 84 -0.88 -1.21 7.78
N GLU A 85 -0.51 -2.37 7.23
CA GLU A 85 0.23 -3.41 7.94
C GLU A 85 1.71 -3.04 8.15
N HIS A 86 2.33 -2.46 7.12
CA HIS A 86 3.77 -2.26 7.03
C HIS A 86 4.18 -0.79 6.89
N GLY A 87 3.26 0.16 6.79
CA GLY A 87 3.60 1.57 6.76
C GLY A 87 4.05 2.12 8.12
N LEU A 88 4.64 3.30 8.10
CA LEU A 88 4.94 4.12 9.28
C LEU A 88 3.64 4.60 9.95
N PRO A 89 3.64 4.91 11.26
CA PRO A 89 2.43 5.31 11.98
C PRO A 89 1.64 6.44 11.29
N HIS A 90 2.30 7.51 10.87
CA HIS A 90 1.66 8.65 10.18
C HIS A 90 1.03 8.26 8.84
N GLN A 91 1.56 7.24 8.15
CA GLN A 91 0.99 6.75 6.90
C GLN A 91 -0.31 5.99 7.17
N ARG A 92 -0.35 5.17 8.23
CA ARG A 92 -1.56 4.45 8.66
C ARG A 92 -2.67 5.41 9.08
N GLU A 93 -2.31 6.44 9.84
CA GLU A 93 -3.24 7.51 10.25
C GLU A 93 -3.84 8.22 9.04
N ARG A 94 -3.04 8.51 8.01
CA ARG A 94 -3.54 9.12 6.77
C ARG A 94 -4.48 8.21 5.99
N VAL A 95 -4.20 6.90 5.91
CA VAL A 95 -5.16 5.95 5.34
C VAL A 95 -6.45 5.97 6.13
N ALA A 96 -6.40 5.88 7.47
CA ALA A 96 -7.58 5.91 8.31
C ALA A 96 -8.40 7.21 8.13
N ALA A 97 -7.74 8.37 8.10
CA ALA A 97 -8.39 9.64 7.85
C ALA A 97 -9.08 9.66 6.46
N ALA A 98 -8.43 9.14 5.43
CA ALA A 98 -9.02 9.04 4.09
C ALA A 98 -10.25 8.11 4.05
N LEU A 99 -10.23 7.00 4.79
CA LEU A 99 -11.37 6.10 4.90
C LEU A 99 -12.54 6.71 5.68
N GLN A 100 -12.25 7.48 6.74
CA GLN A 100 -13.26 8.15 7.56
C GLN A 100 -14.13 9.12 6.75
N GLN A 101 -13.56 9.83 5.77
CA GLN A 101 -14.28 10.78 4.93
C GLN A 101 -15.41 10.14 4.10
N ASP A 102 -15.34 8.82 3.84
CA ASP A 102 -16.32 8.11 3.02
C ASP A 102 -16.68 6.74 3.62
N LEU A 103 -16.72 6.67 4.96
CA LEU A 103 -16.81 5.42 5.72
C LEU A 103 -18.05 4.60 5.37
N ALA A 104 -19.21 5.25 5.27
CA ALA A 104 -20.48 4.58 4.99
C ALA A 104 -20.49 3.91 3.60
N ARG A 105 -19.89 4.56 2.60
CA ARG A 105 -19.75 3.98 1.25
C ARG A 105 -18.67 2.90 1.23
N GLY A 106 -17.56 3.12 1.94
CA GLY A 106 -16.48 2.14 2.08
C GLY A 106 -16.96 0.84 2.71
N ALA A 107 -17.75 0.91 3.79
CA ALA A 107 -18.29 -0.26 4.49
C ALA A 107 -19.25 -1.09 3.62
N ARG A 108 -19.91 -0.48 2.62
CA ARG A 108 -20.78 -1.19 1.66
C ARG A 108 -20.06 -1.70 0.43
N ASN A 109 -18.77 -1.39 0.26
CA ASN A 109 -17.95 -1.88 -0.83
C ASN A 109 -17.11 -3.07 -0.35
N ARG A 110 -17.21 -4.21 -1.05
CA ARG A 110 -16.48 -5.44 -0.70
C ARG A 110 -14.99 -5.21 -0.44
N ASN A 111 -14.30 -4.49 -1.32
CA ASN A 111 -12.85 -4.30 -1.21
C ASN A 111 -12.52 -3.33 -0.07
N ALA A 112 -13.20 -2.19 -0.01
CA ALA A 112 -12.92 -1.18 1.00
C ALA A 112 -13.32 -1.64 2.41
N SER A 113 -14.29 -2.55 2.55
CA SER A 113 -14.63 -3.15 3.84
C SER A 113 -13.45 -3.92 4.46
N HIS A 114 -12.67 -4.64 3.64
CA HIS A 114 -11.44 -5.29 4.09
C HIS A 114 -10.39 -4.27 4.53
N VAL A 115 -10.20 -3.19 3.76
CA VAL A 115 -9.28 -2.11 4.14
C VAL A 115 -9.69 -1.44 5.46
N ILE A 116 -10.99 -1.22 5.68
CA ILE A 116 -11.51 -0.67 6.94
C ILE A 116 -11.24 -1.63 8.09
N GLU A 117 -11.49 -2.93 7.93
CA GLU A 117 -11.16 -3.94 8.95
C GLU A 117 -9.65 -3.95 9.27
N THR A 118 -8.80 -3.85 8.25
CA THR A 118 -7.34 -3.76 8.43
C THR A 118 -6.96 -2.46 9.14
N ALA A 119 -7.59 -1.33 8.81
CA ALA A 119 -7.35 -0.07 9.51
C ALA A 119 -7.72 -0.17 11.00
N LEU A 120 -8.83 -0.84 11.34
CA LEU A 120 -9.22 -1.08 12.73
C LEU A 120 -8.23 -1.98 13.50
N LYS A 121 -7.51 -2.86 12.81
CA LYS A 121 -6.48 -3.73 13.42
C LYS A 121 -5.16 -3.02 13.64
N TYR A 122 -4.74 -2.18 12.70
CA TYR A 122 -3.37 -1.64 12.64
C TYR A 122 -3.24 -0.16 12.99
N CYS A 123 -4.35 0.57 13.02
CA CYS A 123 -4.40 1.90 13.61
C CYS A 123 -4.77 1.74 15.08
N SER A 124 -3.89 2.20 15.96
CA SER A 124 -4.17 2.28 17.40
C SER A 124 -5.49 3.02 17.61
N VAL A 125 -6.31 2.54 18.54
CA VAL A 125 -7.38 3.36 19.10
C VAL A 125 -6.65 4.45 19.88
N ASN A 126 -6.50 5.64 19.29
CA ASN A 126 -6.12 6.81 20.07
C ASN A 126 -7.27 7.03 21.07
N ALA A 127 -7.05 6.57 22.30
CA ALA A 127 -7.84 6.97 23.42
C ALA A 127 -7.60 8.48 23.62
N GLN A 128 -8.55 9.27 23.14
CA GLN A 128 -8.82 10.68 23.43
C GLN A 128 -7.79 11.72 22.95
#